data_AF-A0A7S1MFI3-F1
#
_entry.id   AF-A0A7S1MFI3-F1
#
_cell.length_a   1.000
_cell.length_b   1.000
_cell.length_c   1.000
_cell.angle_alpha   90.00
_cell.angle_beta   90.00
_cell.angle_gamma   90.00
#
_symmetry.space_group_name_H-M   'P 1'
#
loop_
_entity.id
_entity.type
_entity.pdbx_description
1 polymer ?
#
loop_
_entity_poly.entity_id
_entity_poly.type
_entity_poly.pdbx_seq_one_letter_code
_entity_poly.pdbx_strand_id
1 'polypeptide(L)'
;RLDPSQDFPVPRHSSPPAMSTTVTLPADSNQALGIAHYAIDFIGGKYGDSIDPSVWERIEMFHTDSVMCGVSALAMKTNAPCCLRGEAFDYPDPKGAKVFGSTHTCAPEKAVVANAAAVRE
;
A
#
# COMPACT_ATOMS: atom_id res chain seq x y z
N ARG A 1 -6.18 59.27 -31.89
CA ARG A 1 -6.78 58.00 -32.36
C ARG A 1 -5.64 57.01 -32.48
N LEU A 2 -5.44 56.15 -31.49
CA LEU A 2 -4.40 55.11 -31.45
C LEU A 2 -5.12 53.75 -31.39
N ASP A 3 -4.69 52.84 -32.23
CA ASP A 3 -5.26 51.50 -32.49
C ASP A 3 -4.96 50.53 -31.32
N PRO A 4 -5.95 49.78 -30.79
CA PRO A 4 -5.75 48.87 -29.66
C PRO A 4 -5.39 47.42 -30.07
N SER A 5 -4.88 47.16 -31.28
CA SER A 5 -4.56 45.79 -31.74
C SER A 5 -3.06 45.51 -31.91
N GLN A 6 -2.30 45.49 -30.80
CA GLN A 6 -1.00 44.81 -30.78
C GLN A 6 -1.01 43.69 -29.73
N ASP A 7 -1.58 42.56 -30.13
CA ASP A 7 -1.37 41.27 -29.47
C ASP A 7 0.09 40.86 -29.65
N PHE A 8 0.88 40.99 -28.59
CA PHE A 8 2.19 40.37 -28.52
C PHE A 8 2.01 38.86 -28.37
N PRO A 9 2.60 38.01 -29.24
CA PRO A 9 2.49 36.57 -29.10
C PRO A 9 3.21 36.11 -27.83
N VAL A 10 2.45 35.66 -26.84
CA VAL A 10 2.99 35.00 -25.65
C VAL A 10 3.66 33.69 -26.10
N PRO A 11 4.95 33.45 -25.76
CA PRO A 11 5.60 32.18 -26.07
C PRO A 11 4.82 31.04 -25.41
N ARG A 12 4.30 30.11 -26.22
CA ARG A 12 3.75 28.85 -25.71
C ARG A 12 4.91 28.06 -25.13
N HIS A 13 5.03 28.08 -23.80
CA HIS A 13 5.83 27.07 -23.11
C HIS A 13 5.25 25.70 -23.48
N SER A 14 5.98 24.96 -24.31
CA SER A 14 5.71 23.56 -24.58
C SER A 14 5.73 22.81 -23.25
N SER A 15 4.58 22.29 -22.83
CA SER A 15 4.47 21.41 -21.67
C SER A 15 5.47 20.24 -21.83
N PRO A 16 6.21 19.87 -20.77
CA PRO A 16 7.09 18.71 -20.84
C PRO A 16 6.29 17.47 -21.24
N PRO A 17 6.89 16.53 -21.99
CA PRO A 17 6.20 15.32 -22.42
C PRO A 17 5.67 14.57 -21.20
N ALA A 18 4.40 14.16 -21.25
CA ALA A 18 3.78 13.38 -20.19
C ALA A 18 4.52 12.06 -20.01
N MET A 19 5.21 11.90 -18.87
CA MET A 19 5.79 10.62 -18.46
C MET A 19 4.66 9.60 -18.27
N SER A 20 4.82 8.39 -18.82
CA SER A 20 3.88 7.30 -18.56
C SER A 20 3.85 7.00 -17.07
N THR A 21 2.67 7.11 -16.45
CA THR A 21 2.45 6.84 -15.01
C THR A 21 2.27 5.35 -14.72
N THR A 22 2.33 4.50 -15.73
CA THR A 22 2.12 3.07 -15.61
C THR A 22 3.25 2.28 -16.27
N VAL A 23 3.60 1.16 -15.65
CA VAL A 23 4.50 0.15 -16.21
C VAL A 23 3.63 -1.00 -16.69
N THR A 24 3.70 -1.32 -17.99
CA THR A 24 2.95 -2.43 -18.58
C THR A 24 3.84 -3.66 -18.71
N LEU A 25 3.39 -4.79 -18.17
CA LEU A 25 4.04 -6.09 -18.32
C LEU A 25 3.29 -6.91 -19.39
N PRO A 26 3.94 -7.29 -20.51
CA PRO A 26 3.32 -8.13 -21.53
C PRO A 26 2.86 -9.48 -20.98
N ALA A 27 1.76 -10.02 -21.53
CA ALA A 27 1.20 -11.31 -21.10
C ALA A 27 2.11 -12.50 -21.42
N ASP A 28 2.97 -12.35 -22.42
CA ASP A 28 3.96 -13.34 -22.88
C ASP A 28 5.34 -13.14 -22.22
N SER A 29 5.44 -12.30 -21.19
CA SER A 29 6.67 -12.06 -20.44
C SER A 29 6.71 -12.80 -19.10
N ASN A 30 7.89 -12.89 -18.49
CA ASN A 30 8.02 -13.36 -17.10
C ASN A 30 7.49 -12.27 -16.14
N GLN A 31 6.17 -12.29 -15.89
CA GLN A 31 5.49 -11.30 -15.07
C GLN A 31 6.01 -11.26 -13.63
N ALA A 32 6.41 -12.41 -13.06
CA ALA A 32 6.95 -12.46 -11.71
C ALA A 32 8.25 -11.65 -11.60
N LEU A 33 9.16 -11.82 -12.57
CA LEU A 33 10.39 -11.02 -12.64
C LEU A 33 10.08 -9.54 -12.88
N GLY A 34 9.11 -9.24 -13.75
CA GLY A 34 8.67 -7.87 -14.00
C GLY A 34 8.15 -7.15 -12.75
N ILE A 35 7.29 -7.82 -11.97
CA ILE A 35 6.77 -7.27 -10.70
C ILE A 35 7.90 -7.10 -9.69
N ALA A 36 8.84 -8.05 -9.61
CA ALA A 36 9.98 -7.94 -8.70
C ALA A 36 10.84 -6.71 -9.02
N HIS A 37 11.16 -6.47 -10.30
CA HIS A 37 11.88 -5.28 -10.72
C HIS A 37 11.10 -3.99 -10.43
N TYR A 38 9.79 -3.99 -10.69
CA TYR A 38 8.94 -2.84 -10.36
C TYR A 38 8.98 -2.53 -8.85
N ALA A 39 8.89 -3.55 -7.99
CA ALA A 39 8.94 -3.37 -6.54
C ALA A 39 10.29 -2.81 -6.07
N ILE A 40 11.41 -3.33 -6.61
CA ILE A 40 12.75 -2.82 -6.32
C ILE A 40 12.87 -1.35 -6.74
N ASP A 41 12.43 -1.02 -7.96
CA ASP A 41 12.45 0.35 -8.48
C ASP A 41 11.56 1.29 -7.67
N PHE A 42 10.40 0.82 -7.22
CA PHE A 42 9.46 1.59 -6.42
C PHE A 42 10.06 1.91 -5.05
N ILE A 43 10.56 0.91 -4.33
CA ILE A 43 11.19 1.09 -3.01
C ILE A 43 12.52 1.84 -3.13
N GLY A 44 13.27 1.64 -4.22
CA GLY A 44 14.55 2.29 -4.50
C GLY A 44 14.45 3.76 -4.93
N GLY A 45 13.26 4.37 -4.82
CA GLY A 45 13.05 5.80 -5.04
C GLY A 45 12.76 6.21 -6.50
N LYS A 46 13.02 5.33 -7.48
CA LYS A 46 12.74 5.62 -8.90
C LYS A 46 11.26 5.96 -9.15
N TYR A 47 10.36 5.27 -8.44
CA TYR A 47 8.93 5.60 -8.46
C TYR A 47 8.41 6.08 -7.09
N GLY A 48 8.94 5.55 -5.99
CA GLY A 48 8.41 5.81 -4.64
C GLY A 48 8.63 7.24 -4.11
N ASP A 49 9.61 7.98 -4.61
CA ASP A 49 9.93 9.32 -4.09
C ASP A 49 9.00 10.41 -4.66
N SER A 50 8.27 10.11 -5.74
CA SER A 50 7.37 11.05 -6.42
C SER A 50 5.89 10.68 -6.25
N ILE A 51 5.54 10.09 -5.10
CA ILE A 51 4.13 9.74 -4.77
C ILE A 51 3.36 11.00 -4.39
N ASP A 52 2.22 11.21 -5.04
CA ASP A 52 1.32 12.32 -4.74
C ASP A 52 0.78 12.24 -3.30
N PRO A 53 0.70 13.37 -2.56
CA PRO A 53 0.18 13.39 -1.19
C PRO A 53 -1.20 12.76 -1.02
N SER A 54 -2.07 12.86 -2.02
CA SER A 54 -3.43 12.29 -1.96
C SER A 54 -3.45 10.76 -2.03
N VAL A 55 -2.35 10.12 -2.43
CA VAL A 55 -2.18 8.66 -2.35
C VAL A 55 -1.89 8.25 -0.92
N TRP A 56 -1.02 8.99 -0.21
CA TRP A 56 -0.72 8.75 1.20
C TRP A 56 -1.97 8.88 2.08
N GLU A 57 -2.77 9.92 1.86
CA GLU A 57 -4.04 10.12 2.58
C GLU A 57 -5.00 8.92 2.37
N ARG A 58 -5.11 8.42 1.14
CA ARG A 58 -5.95 7.24 0.84
C ARG A 58 -5.41 5.96 1.47
N ILE A 59 -4.09 5.77 1.49
CA ILE A 59 -3.45 4.62 2.15
C ILE A 59 -3.71 4.67 3.65
N GLU A 60 -3.63 5.84 4.28
CA GLU A 60 -3.92 6.00 5.71
C GLU A 60 -5.39 5.69 6.04
N MET A 61 -6.33 6.19 5.22
CA MET A 61 -7.75 5.85 5.35
C MET A 61 -7.99 4.34 5.23
N PHE A 62 -7.42 3.71 4.19
CA PHE A 62 -7.54 2.27 3.98
C PHE A 62 -6.92 1.46 5.13
N HIS A 63 -5.73 1.86 5.61
CA HIS A 63 -5.06 1.20 6.72
C HIS A 63 -5.91 1.26 7.98
N THR A 64 -6.42 2.45 8.31
CA THR A 64 -7.28 2.68 9.47
C THR A 64 -8.52 1.80 9.42
N ASP A 65 -9.23 1.78 8.29
CA ASP A 65 -10.40 0.92 8.10
C ASP A 65 -10.05 -0.57 8.29
N SER A 66 -8.99 -1.05 7.62
CA SER A 66 -8.57 -2.46 7.70
C SER A 66 -8.26 -2.90 9.13
N VAL A 67 -7.56 -2.06 9.90
CA VAL A 67 -7.20 -2.36 11.30
C VAL A 67 -8.45 -2.36 12.18
N MET A 68 -9.35 -1.39 12.01
CA MET A 68 -10.58 -1.31 12.80
C MET A 68 -11.51 -2.49 12.53
N CYS A 69 -11.64 -2.91 11.26
CA CYS A 69 -12.35 -4.14 10.89
C CYS A 69 -11.74 -5.36 11.60
N GLY A 70 -10.42 -5.54 11.54
CA GLY A 70 -9.75 -6.65 12.21
C GLY A 70 -9.90 -6.68 13.73
N VAL A 71 -9.81 -5.52 14.39
CA VAL A 71 -10.05 -5.43 15.84
C VAL A 71 -11.51 -5.72 16.16
N SER A 72 -12.45 -5.26 15.34
CA SER A 72 -13.88 -5.51 15.54
C SER A 72 -14.23 -6.99 15.40
N ALA A 73 -13.65 -7.69 14.41
CA ALA A 73 -13.84 -9.12 14.20
C ALA A 73 -13.39 -9.94 15.43
N LEU A 74 -12.27 -9.55 16.04
CA LEU A 74 -11.79 -10.14 17.29
C LEU A 74 -12.70 -9.83 18.49
N ALA A 75 -13.19 -8.59 18.60
CA ALA A 75 -14.13 -8.21 19.66
C ALA A 75 -15.45 -8.99 19.58
N MET A 76 -15.92 -9.25 18.36
CA MET A 76 -17.10 -10.06 18.07
C MET A 76 -16.86 -11.57 18.17
N LYS A 77 -15.63 -12.00 18.50
CA LYS A 77 -15.24 -13.41 18.62
C LYS A 77 -15.57 -14.24 17.37
N THR A 78 -15.34 -13.64 16.20
CA THR A 78 -15.46 -14.35 14.93
C THR A 78 -14.51 -15.55 14.90
N ASN A 79 -14.93 -16.61 14.20
CA ASN A 79 -14.30 -17.93 14.35
C ASN A 79 -12.84 -17.95 13.88
N ALA A 80 -12.60 -17.69 12.59
CA ALA A 80 -11.26 -17.77 12.02
C ALA A 80 -10.26 -16.81 12.68
N PRO A 81 -10.61 -15.53 12.96
CA PRO A 81 -9.71 -14.61 13.66
C PRO A 81 -9.34 -15.08 15.07
N CYS A 82 -10.28 -15.63 15.85
CA CYS A 82 -9.98 -16.15 17.18
C CYS A 82 -9.12 -17.42 17.15
N CYS A 83 -9.42 -18.37 16.25
CA CYS A 83 -8.66 -19.60 16.12
C CYS A 83 -7.21 -19.33 15.71
N LEU A 84 -7.00 -18.55 14.64
CA LEU A 84 -5.65 -18.30 14.11
C LEU A 84 -4.83 -17.39 15.03
N ARG A 85 -5.48 -16.48 15.75
CA ARG A 85 -4.82 -15.70 16.82
C ARG A 85 -4.40 -16.59 17.99
N GLY A 86 -5.23 -17.56 18.37
CA GLY A 86 -4.90 -18.55 19.39
C GLY A 86 -3.70 -19.39 18.98
N GLU A 87 -3.71 -19.93 17.76
CA GLU A 87 -2.58 -20.68 17.20
C GLU A 87 -1.29 -19.86 17.20
N ALA A 88 -1.35 -18.57 16.85
CA ALA A 88 -0.16 -17.73 16.81
C ALA A 88 0.56 -17.62 18.17
N PHE A 89 -0.17 -17.69 19.29
CA PHE A 89 0.43 -17.65 20.62
C PHE A 89 1.29 -18.87 20.96
N ASP A 90 1.09 -19.99 20.27
CA ASP A 90 1.90 -21.20 20.45
C ASP A 90 3.28 -21.09 19.76
N TYR A 91 3.53 -20.01 19.00
CA TYR A 91 4.78 -19.76 18.28
C TYR A 91 5.43 -18.45 18.74
N PRO A 92 5.91 -18.35 19.99
CA PRO A 92 6.54 -17.13 20.48
C PRO A 92 7.87 -16.86 19.77
N ASP A 93 8.09 -15.61 19.37
CA ASP A 93 9.38 -15.15 18.84
C ASP A 93 9.68 -13.75 19.39
N PRO A 94 10.73 -13.56 20.21
CA PRO A 94 11.13 -12.26 20.75
C PRO A 94 11.43 -11.19 19.68
N LYS A 95 11.81 -11.61 18.47
CA LYS A 95 12.09 -10.72 17.32
C LYS A 95 10.95 -10.73 16.29
N GLY A 96 9.83 -11.35 16.63
CA GLY A 96 8.70 -11.53 15.73
C GLY A 96 7.77 -10.33 15.65
N ALA A 97 6.53 -10.60 15.26
CA ALA A 97 5.47 -9.59 15.11
C ALA A 97 4.31 -9.84 16.08
N LYS A 98 3.44 -8.84 16.23
CA LYS A 98 2.30 -8.90 17.16
C LYS A 98 1.00 -9.16 16.41
N VAL A 99 0.09 -9.86 17.06
CA VAL A 99 -1.30 -10.00 16.62
C VAL A 99 -2.17 -8.87 17.18
N PHE A 100 -3.24 -8.50 16.49
CA PHE A 100 -4.15 -7.47 16.96
C PHE A 100 -4.73 -7.78 18.34
N GLY A 101 -4.82 -6.74 19.18
CA GLY A 101 -5.35 -6.84 20.54
C GLY A 101 -4.47 -7.64 21.51
N SER A 102 -3.18 -7.86 21.21
CA SER A 102 -2.22 -8.50 22.11
C SER A 102 -0.85 -7.81 22.05
N THR A 103 -0.12 -7.88 23.15
CA THR A 103 1.29 -7.47 23.23
C THR A 103 2.26 -8.63 23.00
N HIS A 104 1.77 -9.87 22.87
CA HIS A 104 2.58 -11.06 22.65
C HIS A 104 3.26 -11.03 21.28
N THR A 105 4.56 -11.28 21.27
CA THR A 105 5.38 -11.36 20.06
C THR A 105 5.45 -12.80 19.59
N CYS A 106 5.02 -13.03 18.35
CA CYS A 106 4.87 -14.35 17.73
C CYS A 106 5.71 -14.41 16.44
N ALA A 107 5.97 -15.62 15.94
CA ALA A 107 6.62 -15.84 14.66
C ALA A 107 5.93 -15.00 13.55
N PRO A 108 6.68 -14.23 12.74
CA PRO A 108 6.10 -13.25 11.80
C PRO A 108 5.04 -13.85 10.87
N GLU A 109 5.28 -15.05 10.34
CA GLU A 109 4.36 -15.75 9.46
C GLU A 109 3.03 -16.09 10.15
N LYS A 110 3.06 -16.40 11.45
CA LYS A 110 1.85 -16.68 12.24
C LYS A 110 1.09 -15.39 12.55
N ALA A 111 1.82 -14.32 12.88
CA ALA A 111 1.21 -13.01 13.12
C ALA A 111 0.53 -12.46 11.85
N VAL A 112 1.16 -12.62 10.68
CA VAL A 112 0.58 -12.21 9.39
C VAL A 112 -0.69 -12.99 9.10
N VAL A 113 -0.70 -14.32 9.25
CA VAL A 113 -1.90 -15.14 9.00
C VAL A 113 -3.04 -14.75 9.94
N ALA A 114 -2.76 -14.56 11.23
CA ALA A 114 -3.76 -14.17 12.21
C ALA A 114 -4.35 -12.77 11.93
N ASN A 115 -3.51 -11.79 11.64
CA ASN A 115 -3.97 -10.43 11.35
C ASN A 115 -4.70 -10.36 10.00
N ALA A 116 -4.24 -11.08 8.97
CA ALA A 116 -4.89 -11.13 7.67
C ALA A 116 -6.29 -11.77 7.76
N ALA A 117 -6.45 -12.83 8.56
CA ALA A 117 -7.76 -13.42 8.82
C ALA A 117 -8.68 -12.43 9.55
N ALA A 118 -8.16 -11.68 10.51
CA ALA A 118 -8.94 -10.67 11.22
C ALA A 118 -9.46 -9.56 10.29
N VAL A 119 -8.60 -8.95 9.45
CA VAL A 119 -9.01 -7.80 8.61
C VAL A 119 -9.99 -8.15 7.49
N ARG A 120 -10.17 -9.44 7.17
CA ARG A 120 -11.02 -9.87 6.04
C ARG A 120 -12.45 -10.25 6.45
N GLU A 121 -12.67 -10.49 7.74
CA GLU A 121 -13.93 -10.99 8.28
C GLU A 121 -14.97 -9.90 8.49
#